data_AF-A0AAU7WAB0-F1
#
_entry.id   AF-A0AAU7WAB0-F1
#
_cell.length_a   1.000
_cell.length_b   1.000
_cell.length_c   1.000
_cell.angle_alpha   90.00
_cell.angle_beta   90.00
_cell.angle_gamma   90.00
#
_symmetry.space_group_name_H-M   'P 1'
#
loop_
_entity.id
_entity.type
_entity.pdbx_description
1 polymer ?
#
loop_
_entity_poly.entity_id
_entity_poly.type
_entity_poly.pdbx_seq_one_letter_code
_entity_poly.pdbx_strand_id
1 'polypeptide(L)'
;MAETLERRCERLRQPVTELVATSLSAAYRPQDFPELLRAISVVRGILAEDASGLPDGAFRSWLPTALDNLDRMRDAVEAGDAAKSYAILTDKTDGFIRLTDGCAGFPGWERA
;
A
#
# COMPACT_ATOMS: atom_id res chain seq x y z
N MET A 1 18.78 14.76 -0.92
CA MET A 1 19.27 13.37 -0.88
C MET A 1 18.49 12.61 -1.92
N ALA A 2 19.14 11.90 -2.84
CA ALA A 2 18.44 11.09 -3.83
C ALA A 2 17.60 10.02 -3.12
N GLU A 3 16.39 9.79 -3.59
CA GLU A 3 15.56 8.71 -3.09
C GLU A 3 16.10 7.37 -3.59
N THR A 4 16.23 6.40 -2.69
CA THR A 4 16.61 5.03 -3.01
C THR A 4 15.43 4.11 -2.77
N LEU A 5 15.43 2.95 -3.42
CA LEU A 5 14.42 1.93 -3.18
C LEU A 5 14.38 1.52 -1.69
N GLU A 6 15.54 1.37 -1.06
CA GLU A 6 15.67 1.08 0.37
C GLU A 6 14.93 2.13 1.23
N ARG A 7 15.18 3.42 0.98
CA ARG A 7 14.55 4.51 1.74
C ARG A 7 13.04 4.54 1.52
N ARG A 8 12.57 4.25 0.30
CA ARG A 8 11.13 4.18 0.02
C ARG A 8 10.49 2.99 0.75
N CYS A 9 11.12 1.83 0.73
CA CYS A 9 10.69 0.65 1.47
C CYS A 9 10.68 0.88 3.00
N GLU A 10 11.69 1.56 3.54
CA GLU A 10 11.74 1.95 4.96
C GLU A 10 10.52 2.82 5.34
N ARG A 11 10.25 3.85 4.53
CA ARG A 11 9.14 4.78 4.76
C ARG A 11 7.76 4.14 4.60
N LEU A 12 7.63 3.12 3.76
CA LEU A 12 6.38 2.39 3.54
C LEU A 12 6.03 1.43 4.68
N ARG A 13 7.01 0.97 5.46
CA ARG A 13 6.83 -0.11 6.43
C ARG A 13 5.71 0.17 7.45
N GLN A 14 5.78 1.32 8.11
CA GLN A 14 4.79 1.69 9.12
C GLN A 14 3.43 2.03 8.49
N PRO A 15 3.34 2.90 7.46
CA PRO A 15 2.07 3.22 6.80
C PRO A 15 1.33 2.02 6.22
N VAL A 16 2.04 1.04 5.64
CA VAL A 16 1.41 -0.17 5.09
C VAL A 16 0.88 -1.06 6.21
N THR A 17 1.60 -1.18 7.32
CA THR A 17 1.13 -1.92 8.51
C THR A 17 -0.16 -1.28 9.04
N GLU A 18 -0.20 0.05 9.14
CA GLU A 18 -1.39 0.80 9.54
C GLU A 18 -2.54 0.64 8.54
N LEU A 19 -2.26 0.65 7.22
CA LEU A 19 -3.26 0.40 6.19
C LEU A 19 -3.91 -0.98 6.34
N VAL A 20 -3.13 -2.02 6.62
CA VAL A 20 -3.64 -3.38 6.85
C VAL A 20 -4.52 -3.43 8.10
N ALA A 21 -4.05 -2.87 9.22
CA ALA A 21 -4.78 -2.86 10.48
C ALA A 21 -6.11 -2.11 10.37
N THR A 22 -6.09 -0.92 9.77
CA THR A 22 -7.29 -0.09 9.56
C THR A 22 -8.24 -0.69 8.54
N SER A 23 -7.75 -1.33 7.48
CA SER A 23 -8.60 -2.03 6.50
C SER A 23 -9.35 -3.20 7.13
N LEU A 24 -8.68 -3.99 7.97
CA LEU A 24 -9.31 -5.09 8.72
C LEU A 24 -10.38 -4.55 9.68
N SER A 25 -10.07 -3.45 10.37
CA SER A 25 -10.98 -2.82 11.32
C SER A 25 -12.24 -2.28 10.64
N ALA A 26 -12.06 -1.49 9.58
CA ALA A 26 -13.12 -0.84 8.82
C ALA A 26 -14.07 -1.86 8.16
N ALA A 27 -13.58 -3.05 7.81
CA ALA A 27 -14.43 -4.13 7.28
C ALA A 27 -15.58 -4.53 8.23
N TYR A 28 -15.42 -4.31 9.55
CA TYR A 28 -16.43 -4.60 10.57
C TYR A 28 -17.01 -3.35 11.23
N ARG A 29 -16.34 -2.20 11.11
CA ARG A 29 -16.63 -0.97 11.85
C ARG A 29 -16.66 0.24 10.91
N PRO A 30 -17.82 0.62 10.38
CA PRO A 30 -17.94 1.77 9.47
C PRO A 30 -17.45 3.10 10.03
N GLN A 31 -17.45 3.27 11.36
CA GLN A 31 -16.88 4.45 12.02
C GLN A 31 -15.38 4.64 11.77
N ASP A 32 -14.67 3.59 11.33
CA ASP A 32 -13.23 3.64 11.05
C ASP A 32 -12.93 4.05 9.60
N PHE A 33 -13.94 4.30 8.75
CA PHE A 33 -13.73 4.71 7.35
C PHE A 33 -12.86 5.98 7.21
N PRO A 34 -13.03 7.04 8.02
CA PRO A 34 -12.15 8.21 7.94
C PRO A 34 -10.68 7.88 8.26
N GLU A 35 -10.43 6.89 9.13
CA GLU A 35 -9.08 6.44 9.45
C GLU A 35 -8.48 5.64 8.29
N LEU A 36 -9.25 4.73 7.70
CA LEU A 36 -8.85 3.99 6.52
C LEU A 36 -8.53 4.91 5.33
N LEU A 37 -9.36 5.93 5.06
CA LEU A 37 -9.11 6.92 4.00
C LEU A 37 -7.79 7.68 4.23
N ARG A 38 -7.48 8.03 5.48
CA ARG A 38 -6.19 8.64 5.83
C ARG A 38 -5.02 7.68 5.59
N ALA A 39 -5.13 6.43 6.00
CA ALA A 39 -4.09 5.42 5.78
C ALA A 39 -3.83 5.19 4.29
N ILE A 40 -4.89 5.08 3.47
CA ILE A 40 -4.80 4.98 2.00
C ILE A 40 -4.04 6.19 1.44
N SER A 41 -4.42 7.41 1.86
CA SER A 41 -3.78 8.64 1.38
C SER A 41 -2.30 8.72 1.73
N VAL A 42 -1.89 8.27 2.92
CA VAL A 42 -0.48 8.28 3.35
C VAL A 42 0.35 7.33 2.48
N VAL A 43 -0.10 6.08 2.31
CA VAL A 43 0.61 5.09 1.49
C VAL A 43 0.68 5.55 0.03
N ARG A 44 -0.45 6.04 -0.51
CA ARG A 44 -0.49 6.59 -1.87
C ARG A 44 0.48 7.76 -2.05
N GLY A 45 0.58 8.64 -1.05
CA GLY A 45 1.51 9.76 -1.07
C GLY A 45 2.96 9.32 -1.27
N ILE A 46 3.41 8.29 -0.55
CA ILE A 46 4.77 7.76 -0.66
C ILE A 46 4.99 7.05 -2.01
N LEU A 47 4.02 6.24 -2.45
CA LEU A 47 4.13 5.52 -3.72
C LEU A 47 4.10 6.46 -4.95
N ALA A 48 3.37 7.57 -4.88
CA ALA A 48 3.23 8.52 -5.98
C ALA A 48 4.45 9.45 -6.15
N GLU A 49 5.44 9.39 -5.25
CA GLU A 49 6.69 10.13 -5.40
C GLU A 49 7.49 9.66 -6.62
N ASP A 50 8.30 10.56 -7.19
CA ASP A 50 9.04 10.28 -8.44
C ASP A 50 9.82 8.97 -8.33
N ALA A 51 9.55 8.05 -9.27
CA ALA A 51 10.13 6.73 -9.33
C ALA A 51 11.19 6.60 -10.45
N SER A 52 11.47 7.70 -11.17
CA SER A 52 12.38 7.68 -12.33
C SER A 52 13.79 7.19 -11.96
N GLY A 53 14.25 7.52 -10.74
CA GLY A 53 15.54 7.10 -10.19
C GLY A 53 15.57 5.71 -9.53
N LEU A 54 14.43 5.00 -9.44
CA LEU A 54 14.41 3.65 -8.86
C LEU A 54 14.91 2.61 -9.87
N PRO A 55 15.61 1.55 -9.42
CA PRO A 55 16.03 0.48 -10.31
C PRO A 55 14.83 -0.25 -10.93
N ASP A 56 15.02 -0.81 -12.12
CA ASP A 56 14.06 -1.76 -12.69
C ASP A 56 13.96 -2.99 -11.78
N GLY A 57 12.75 -3.53 -11.63
CA GLY A 57 12.50 -4.67 -10.75
C GLY A 57 11.05 -4.77 -10.30
N ALA A 58 10.79 -5.70 -9.37
CA ALA A 58 9.45 -6.03 -8.89
C ALA A 58 8.71 -4.82 -8.31
N PHE A 59 9.40 -3.93 -7.58
CA PHE A 59 8.78 -2.71 -7.06
C PHE A 59 8.34 -1.78 -8.19
N ARG A 60 9.22 -1.47 -9.15
CA ARG A 60 8.95 -0.54 -10.24
C ARG A 60 7.87 -1.07 -11.19
N SER A 61 7.81 -2.37 -11.42
CA SER A 61 6.77 -3.00 -12.25
C SER A 61 5.40 -3.03 -11.58
N TRP A 62 5.34 -3.21 -10.26
CA TRP A 62 4.09 -3.27 -9.50
C TRP A 62 3.53 -1.87 -9.14
N LEU A 63 4.37 -0.85 -9.08
CA LEU A 63 4.00 0.50 -8.63
C LEU A 63 2.73 1.07 -9.32
N PRO A 64 2.55 0.98 -10.65
CA PRO A 64 1.33 1.48 -11.29
C PRO A 64 0.06 0.77 -10.80
N THR A 65 0.13 -0.55 -10.65
CA THR A 65 -0.96 -1.37 -10.12
C THR A 65 -1.27 -1.04 -8.65
N ALA A 66 -0.24 -0.79 -7.85
CA ALA A 66 -0.41 -0.38 -6.45
C ALA A 66 -1.19 0.94 -6.32
N LEU A 67 -0.86 1.91 -7.17
CA LEU A 67 -1.55 3.22 -7.19
C LEU A 67 -3.02 3.09 -7.62
N ASP A 68 -3.29 2.31 -8.67
CA ASP A 68 -4.67 2.01 -9.11
C ASP A 68 -5.47 1.31 -8.00
N ASN A 69 -4.87 0.31 -7.33
CA ASN A 69 -5.50 -0.40 -6.23
C ASN A 69 -5.84 0.54 -5.06
N LEU A 70 -4.96 1.48 -4.70
CA LEU A 70 -5.24 2.47 -3.66
C LEU A 70 -6.37 3.42 -4.03
N ASP A 71 -6.44 3.86 -5.29
CA ASP A 71 -7.55 4.69 -5.77
C ASP A 71 -8.87 3.89 -5.73
N ARG A 72 -8.87 2.62 -6.16
CA ARG A 72 -10.05 1.73 -6.08
C ARG A 72 -10.47 1.39 -4.64
N MET A 73 -9.50 1.28 -3.72
CA MET A 73 -9.78 1.13 -2.29
C MET A 73 -10.47 2.37 -1.74
N ARG A 74 -9.95 3.57 -2.05
CA ARG A 74 -10.58 4.84 -1.64
C ARG A 74 -12.03 4.90 -2.14
N ASP A 75 -12.25 4.65 -3.42
CA ASP A 75 -13.58 4.71 -4.04
C ASP A 75 -14.55 3.71 -3.38
N ALA A 76 -14.07 2.51 -3.02
CA ALA A 76 -14.87 1.52 -2.30
C ALA A 76 -15.26 2.00 -0.89
N VAL A 77 -14.33 2.60 -0.14
CA VAL A 77 -14.61 3.15 1.20
C VAL A 77 -15.57 4.33 1.14
N GLU A 78 -15.40 5.22 0.16
CA GLU A 78 -16.32 6.35 -0.06
C GLU A 78 -17.74 5.88 -0.45
N ALA A 79 -17.86 4.75 -1.15
CA ALA A 79 -19.13 4.08 -1.42
C ALA A 79 -19.67 3.26 -0.24
N GLY A 80 -18.96 3.19 0.87
CA GLY A 80 -19.34 2.44 2.07
C GLY A 80 -19.03 0.93 2.03
N ASP A 81 -18.24 0.47 1.06
CA ASP A 81 -17.88 -0.92 0.83
C ASP A 81 -16.42 -1.21 1.27
N ALA A 82 -16.20 -1.20 2.59
CA ALA A 82 -14.88 -1.51 3.15
C ALA A 82 -14.46 -2.98 2.94
N ALA A 83 -15.42 -3.89 2.73
CA ALA A 83 -15.12 -5.28 2.41
C ALA A 83 -14.44 -5.39 1.03
N LYS A 84 -14.94 -4.66 0.03
CA LYS A 84 -14.29 -4.54 -1.27
C LYS A 84 -12.93 -3.88 -1.18
N SER A 85 -12.78 -2.82 -0.37
CA SER A 85 -11.46 -2.21 -0.11
C SER A 85 -10.46 -3.24 0.45
N TYR A 86 -10.87 -4.04 1.44
CA TYR A 86 -10.03 -5.09 2.02
C TYR A 86 -9.69 -6.20 1.02
N ALA A 87 -10.63 -6.60 0.17
CA ALA A 87 -10.40 -7.58 -0.88
C ALA A 87 -9.36 -7.11 -1.91
N ILE A 88 -9.38 -5.82 -2.30
CA ILE A 88 -8.37 -5.22 -3.18
C ILE A 88 -6.98 -5.25 -2.52
N LEU A 89 -6.89 -4.84 -1.25
CA LEU A 89 -5.64 -4.82 -0.50
C LEU A 89 -4.98 -6.21 -0.43
N THR A 90 -5.79 -7.25 -0.20
CA THR A 90 -5.36 -8.63 0.05
C THR A 90 -5.36 -9.52 -1.19
N ASP A 91 -5.57 -8.93 -2.37
CA ASP A 91 -5.49 -9.65 -3.63
C ASP A 91 -4.13 -10.35 -3.78
N LYS A 92 -4.15 -11.64 -4.11
CA LYS A 92 -2.94 -12.47 -4.13
C LYS A 92 -2.08 -12.26 -5.37
N THR A 93 -2.62 -11.65 -6.41
CA THR A 93 -1.95 -11.44 -7.69
C THR A 93 -1.34 -10.05 -7.74
N ASP A 94 -2.12 -9.05 -7.34
CA ASP A 94 -1.82 -7.63 -7.58
C ASP A 94 -1.89 -6.77 -6.32
N GLY A 95 -2.34 -7.33 -5.19
CA GLY A 95 -2.46 -6.63 -3.91
C GLY A 95 -1.12 -6.31 -3.25
N PHE A 96 -1.18 -5.81 -2.02
CA PHE A 96 0.00 -5.33 -1.29
C PHE A 96 0.97 -6.43 -0.87
N ILE A 97 0.62 -7.71 -1.07
CA ILE A 97 1.55 -8.83 -0.94
C ILE A 97 2.80 -8.65 -1.84
N ARG A 98 2.63 -8.05 -3.02
CA ARG A 98 3.73 -7.78 -3.98
C ARG A 98 4.76 -6.78 -3.45
N LEU A 99 4.41 -5.97 -2.46
CA LEU A 99 5.35 -5.07 -1.82
C LEU A 99 6.46 -5.85 -1.10
N THR A 100 6.16 -7.04 -0.57
CA THR A 100 7.17 -7.92 0.03
C THR A 100 8.20 -8.42 -0.99
N ASP A 101 7.79 -8.66 -2.24
CA ASP A 101 8.70 -8.98 -3.34
C ASP A 101 9.50 -7.74 -3.77
N GLY A 102 8.84 -6.57 -3.84
CA GLY A 102 9.46 -5.31 -4.26
C GLY A 102 10.50 -4.77 -3.28
N CYS A 103 10.33 -5.03 -1.99
CA CYS A 103 11.22 -4.59 -0.92
C CYS A 103 12.09 -5.72 -0.34
N ALA A 104 12.11 -6.89 -0.99
CA ALA A 104 12.86 -8.05 -0.52
C ALA A 104 14.35 -7.70 -0.33
N GLY A 105 14.90 -8.06 0.84
CA GLY A 105 16.30 -7.80 1.20
C GLY A 105 16.55 -6.47 1.89
N PHE A 106 15.54 -5.61 2.09
CA PHE A 106 15.64 -4.44 2.95
C PHE A 106 15.16 -4.74 4.39
N PRO A 107 15.72 -4.07 5.41
CA PRO A 107 15.32 -4.27 6.80
C PRO A 107 13.80 -4.11 7.01
N GLY A 108 13.18 -5.09 7.69
CA GLY A 108 11.74 -5.11 7.92
C GLY A 108 10.90 -5.67 6.77
N TRP A 109 11.53 -6.12 5.68
CA TRP A 109 10.92 -6.80 4.53
C TRP A 109 11.55 -8.17 4.24
N GLU A 110 12.31 -8.69 5.20
CA GLU A 110 12.93 -10.00 5.10
C GLU A 110 11.83 -11.08 5.02
N ARG A 111 11.97 -12.01 4.07
CA ARG A 111 11.13 -13.20 4.06
C ARG A 111 11.50 -14.04 5.29
N ALA A 112 10.55 -14.22 6.19
CA ALA A 112 10.64 -15.20 7.27
C ALA A 112 10.78 -16.62 6.68
#